data_AF-A0A968MHI4-F1
#
_entry.id   AF-A0A968MHI4-F1
#
_cell.length_a   1.000
_cell.length_b   1.000
_cell.length_c   1.000
_cell.angle_alpha   90.00
_cell.angle_beta   90.00
_cell.angle_gamma   90.00
#
_symmetry.space_group_name_H-M   'P 1'
#
loop_
_entity.id
_entity.type
_entity.pdbx_description
1 polymer ?
#
loop_
_entity_poly.entity_id
_entity_poly.type
_entity_poly.pdbx_seq_one_letter_code
_entity_poly.pdbx_strand_id
1 'polypeptide(L)'
;MGYYIDLASLSLDEYSIKLSKGYLPPSRMILKERIDERMGYFKSIGINNVYELIQYLKKKEKFNALSNVKCLDQHYLTILLRE
;
A
#
# COMPACT_ATOMS: atom_id res chain seq x y z
N MET A 1 8.06 -22.50 -8.72
CA MET A 1 8.93 -21.35 -8.39
C MET A 1 8.17 -20.45 -7.43
N GLY A 2 8.35 -20.65 -6.13
CA GLY A 2 7.74 -19.80 -5.12
C GLY A 2 8.44 -18.45 -5.15
N TYR A 3 7.84 -17.48 -5.85
CA TYR A 3 8.21 -16.08 -5.68
C TYR A 3 7.77 -15.66 -4.29
N TYR A 4 8.57 -15.97 -3.28
CA TYR A 4 8.55 -15.25 -2.02
C TYR A 4 9.03 -13.85 -2.36
N ILE A 5 8.08 -12.99 -2.73
CA ILE A 5 8.34 -11.56 -2.78
C ILE A 5 8.56 -11.19 -1.33
N ASP A 6 9.81 -11.00 -0.93
CA ASP A 6 10.17 -10.51 0.38
C ASP A 6 9.66 -9.06 0.49
N LEU A 7 8.41 -8.93 0.95
CA LEU A 7 7.75 -7.64 1.16
C LEU A 7 8.53 -6.78 2.17
N ALA A 8 9.36 -7.41 3.01
CA ALA A 8 10.26 -6.75 3.95
C ALA A 8 11.46 -6.09 3.24
N SER A 9 11.96 -6.71 2.18
CA SER A 9 13.03 -6.13 1.35
C SER A 9 12.50 -5.16 0.29
N LEU A 10 11.19 -5.11 0.08
CA LEU A 10 10.55 -4.24 -0.89
C LEU A 10 10.20 -2.89 -0.26
N SER A 11 10.99 -1.88 -0.59
CA SER A 11 10.69 -0.49 -0.22
C SER A 11 9.39 0.00 -0.85
N LEU A 12 8.71 0.95 -0.19
CA LEU A 12 7.49 1.56 -0.75
C LEU A 12 7.72 2.21 -2.12
N ASP A 13 8.93 2.73 -2.35
CA ASP A 13 9.31 3.34 -3.63
C ASP A 13 9.35 2.31 -4.77
N GLU A 14 10.04 1.19 -4.54
CA GLU A 14 10.09 0.05 -5.46
C GLU A 14 8.69 -0.52 -5.73
N TYR A 15 7.86 -0.61 -4.68
CA TYR A 15 6.49 -1.07 -4.80
C TYR A 15 5.61 -0.10 -5.61
N SER A 16 5.76 1.20 -5.38
CA SER A 16 5.12 2.27 -6.16
C SER A 16 5.47 2.14 -7.65
N ILE A 17 6.76 1.97 -7.96
CA ILE A 17 7.25 1.81 -9.33
C ILE A 17 6.69 0.53 -9.97
N LYS A 18 6.67 -0.59 -9.23
CA LYS A 18 6.09 -1.86 -9.70
C LYS A 18 4.59 -1.73 -9.94
N LEU A 19 3.85 -1.11 -9.03
CA LEU A 19 2.43 -0.86 -9.20
C LEU A 19 2.19 0.01 -10.42
N SER A 20 2.96 1.08 -10.61
CA SER A 20 2.82 2.03 -11.72
C SER A 20 3.14 1.40 -13.08
N LYS A 21 4.25 0.67 -13.19
CA LYS A 21 4.69 0.00 -14.43
C LYS A 21 3.91 -1.28 -14.72
N GLY A 22 3.46 -1.99 -13.69
CA GLY A 22 2.76 -3.27 -13.81
C GLY A 22 1.34 -3.10 -14.34
N TYR A 23 0.85 -4.10 -15.06
CA TYR A 23 -0.58 -4.16 -15.38
C TYR A 23 -1.37 -4.53 -14.13
N LEU A 24 -2.37 -3.72 -13.79
CA LEU A 24 -3.31 -4.01 -12.71
C LEU A 24 -4.71 -4.22 -13.29
N PRO A 25 -5.44 -5.26 -12.85
CA PRO A 25 -6.85 -5.43 -13.21
C PRO A 25 -7.68 -4.23 -12.74
N PRO A 26 -8.86 -3.98 -13.35
CA PRO A 26 -9.69 -2.81 -13.06
C PRO A 26 -10.00 -2.62 -11.57
N SER A 27 -10.25 -3.71 -10.83
CA SER A 27 -10.49 -3.65 -9.38
C SER A 27 -9.27 -3.19 -8.55
N ARG A 28 -8.07 -3.26 -9.12
CA ARG A 28 -6.80 -2.83 -8.49
C ARG A 28 -6.28 -1.52 -9.07
N MET A 29 -6.93 -0.93 -10.07
CA MET A 29 -6.52 0.38 -10.60
C MET A 29 -6.53 1.47 -9.53
N ILE A 30 -7.37 1.34 -8.50
CA ILE A 30 -7.33 2.25 -7.35
C ILE A 30 -5.96 2.29 -6.68
N LEU A 31 -5.17 1.21 -6.74
CA LEU A 31 -3.80 1.20 -6.22
C LEU A 31 -2.85 2.09 -7.02
N LYS A 32 -3.11 2.27 -8.32
CA LYS A 32 -2.38 3.19 -9.22
C LYS A 32 -2.77 4.65 -9.03
N GLU A 33 -3.95 4.89 -8.47
CA GLU A 33 -4.47 6.21 -8.29
C GLU A 33 -3.76 6.93 -7.13
N ARG A 34 -3.19 8.11 -7.41
CA ARG A 34 -2.49 8.94 -6.42
C ARG A 34 -1.43 8.16 -5.62
N ILE A 35 -0.71 7.26 -6.29
CA ILE A 35 0.36 6.46 -5.69
C ILE A 35 1.35 7.33 -4.92
N ASP A 36 1.85 8.39 -5.53
CA ASP A 36 2.84 9.27 -4.92
C ASP A 36 2.31 9.93 -3.63
N GLU A 37 1.09 10.48 -3.66
CA GLU A 37 0.50 11.11 -2.47
C GLU A 37 0.27 10.10 -1.35
N ARG A 38 -0.27 8.92 -1.67
CA ARG A 38 -0.59 7.87 -0.68
C ARG A 38 0.67 7.24 -0.10
N MET A 39 1.65 6.89 -0.95
CA MET A 39 2.95 6.37 -0.51
C MET A 39 3.75 7.43 0.25
N GLY A 40 3.65 8.70 -0.15
CA GLY A 40 4.22 9.83 0.58
C GLY A 40 3.63 9.97 1.98
N TYR A 41 2.31 9.78 2.13
CA TYR A 41 1.66 9.75 3.44
C TYR A 41 2.18 8.59 4.30
N PHE A 42 2.31 7.38 3.74
CA PHE A 42 2.87 6.23 4.48
C PHE A 42 4.32 6.46 4.93
N LYS A 43 5.14 7.07 4.08
CA LYS A 43 6.51 7.48 4.45
C LYS A 43 6.52 8.53 5.56
N SER A 44 5.61 9.49 5.51
CA SER A 44 5.48 10.54 6.53
C SER A 44 5.16 9.99 7.93
N ILE A 45 4.37 8.91 8.00
CA ILE A 45 4.08 8.22 9.27
C ILE A 45 5.16 7.20 9.69
N GLY A 46 6.27 7.11 8.96
CA GLY A 46 7.43 6.29 9.30
C GLY A 46 7.43 4.88 8.70
N ILE A 47 6.59 4.59 7.70
CA ILE A 47 6.58 3.30 7.00
C ILE A 47 7.56 3.37 5.84
N ASN A 48 8.52 2.45 5.77
CA ASN A 48 9.56 2.48 4.72
C ASN A 48 9.44 1.33 3.71
N ASN A 49 8.86 0.20 4.12
CA ASN A 49 8.69 -0.99 3.29
C ASN A 49 7.24 -1.50 3.30
N VAL A 50 6.92 -2.37 2.34
CA VAL A 50 5.57 -2.92 2.15
C VAL A 50 5.17 -3.85 3.30
N TYR A 51 6.13 -4.56 3.89
CA TYR A 51 5.86 -5.39 5.06
C TYR A 51 5.36 -4.56 6.25
N GLU A 52 6.04 -3.47 6.59
CA GLU A 52 5.61 -2.54 7.62
C GLU A 52 4.24 -1.95 7.31
N LEU A 53 3.97 -1.63 6.04
CA LEU A 53 2.66 -1.16 5.61
C LEU A 53 1.55 -2.18 5.90
N ILE A 54 1.74 -3.43 5.50
CA ILE A 54 0.76 -4.51 5.72
C ILE A 54 0.59 -4.78 7.23
N GLN A 55 1.69 -4.81 7.99
CA GLN A 55 1.64 -4.97 9.45
C GLN A 55 0.89 -3.81 10.12
N TYR A 56 1.09 -2.59 9.64
CA TYR A 56 0.39 -1.41 10.11
C TYR A 56 -1.10 -1.48 9.80
N LEU A 57 -1.47 -1.90 8.59
CA LEU A 57 -2.86 -2.05 8.16
C LEU A 57 -3.59 -3.22 8.82
N LYS A 58 -2.88 -4.29 9.21
CA LYS A 58 -3.45 -5.38 9.99
C LYS A 58 -3.95 -4.92 11.36
N LYS A 59 -3.40 -3.84 11.92
CA LYS A 59 -3.87 -3.27 13.18
C LYS A 59 -5.17 -2.50 12.94
N LYS A 60 -6.29 -3.02 13.44
CA LYS A 60 -7.63 -2.41 13.27
C LYS A 60 -7.68 -0.93 13.66
N GLU A 61 -7.03 -0.53 14.76
CA GLU A 61 -6.96 0.88 15.17
C GLU A 61 -6.31 1.76 14.10
N LYS A 62 -5.19 1.30 13.54
CA LYS A 62 -4.46 2.04 12.51
C LYS A 62 -5.19 2.04 11.18
N PHE A 63 -5.77 0.90 10.79
CA PHE A 63 -6.62 0.81 9.61
C PHE A 63 -7.77 1.82 9.68
N ASN A 64 -8.47 1.90 10.81
CA ASN A 64 -9.59 2.82 10.97
C ASN A 64 -9.10 4.28 10.97
N ALA A 65 -7.97 4.57 11.61
CA ALA A 65 -7.35 5.91 11.56
C ALA A 65 -6.99 6.32 10.13
N LEU A 66 -6.40 5.41 9.34
CA LEU A 66 -6.05 5.63 7.93
C LEU A 66 -7.29 5.77 7.05
N SER A 67 -8.34 5.00 7.31
CA SER A 67 -9.61 5.07 6.59
C SER A 67 -10.37 6.37 6.82
N ASN A 68 -10.01 7.14 7.86
CA ASN A 68 -10.53 8.49 8.09
C ASN A 68 -9.71 9.57 7.38
N VAL A 69 -8.57 9.24 6.78
CA VAL A 69 -7.74 10.19 6.05
C VAL A 69 -8.34 10.39 4.67
N LYS A 70 -8.66 11.64 4.30
CA LYS A 70 -9.27 11.96 3.00
C LYS A 70 -8.50 11.46 1.77
N CYS A 71 -7.19 11.21 1.88
CA CYS A 71 -6.37 10.69 0.78
C CYS A 71 -6.36 9.16 0.69
N LEU A 72 -6.78 8.45 1.74
CA LEU A 72 -6.78 6.99 1.84
C LEU A 72 -8.21 6.50 2.02
N ASP A 73 -8.76 5.91 0.98
CA ASP A 73 -10.11 5.37 1.01
C ASP A 73 -10.14 3.98 1.66
N GLN A 74 -11.22 3.64 2.35
CA GLN A 74 -11.41 2.31 2.92
C GLN A 74 -11.29 1.23 1.84
N HIS A 75 -11.79 1.52 0.64
CA HIS A 75 -11.70 0.61 -0.49
C HIS A 75 -10.24 0.36 -0.88
N TYR A 76 -9.43 1.42 -0.98
CA TYR A 76 -7.99 1.32 -1.28
C TYR A 76 -7.27 0.46 -0.24
N LEU A 77 -7.49 0.72 1.04
CA LEU A 77 -6.82 -0.02 2.13
C LEU A 77 -7.22 -1.50 2.13
N THR A 78 -8.47 -1.80 1.80
CA THR A 78 -8.97 -3.19 1.69
C THR A 78 -8.32 -3.93 0.52
N ILE A 79 -8.15 -3.27 -0.63
CA ILE A 79 -7.47 -3.85 -1.78
C ILE A 79 -5.99 -4.08 -1.47
N LEU A 80 -5.34 -3.12 -0.81
CA LEU A 80 -3.92 -3.23 -0.47
C LEU A 80 -3.65 -4.33 0.59
N LEU A 81 -4.60 -4.60 1.49
CA LEU A 81 -4.50 -5.68 2.47
C LEU A 81 -4.75 -7.09 1.88
N ARG A 82 -5.29 -7.17 0.66
CA ARG A 82 -5.53 -8.43 -0.07
C ARG A 82 -4.37 -8.87 -0.96
N GLU A 83 -3.34 -8.04 -1.12
CA GLU A 83 -2.07 -8.39 -1.76
C GLU A 83 -1.14 -9.09 -0.77
#